data_AF-A0AAU6MT28-F1
#
_entry.id   AF-A0AAU6MT28-F1
#
_cell.length_a   1.000
_cell.length_b   1.000
_cell.length_c   1.000
_cell.angle_alpha   90.00
_cell.angle_beta   90.00
_cell.angle_gamma   90.00
#
_symmetry.space_group_name_H-M   'P 1'
#
loop_
_entity.id
_entity.type
_entity.pdbx_description
1 polymer ?
#
loop_
_entity_poly.entity_id
_entity_poly.type
_entity_poly.pdbx_seq_one_letter_code
_entity_poly.pdbx_strand_id
1 'polypeptide(L)'
;MGTGPTPPPVVQEEFSDGSYLSMARPGKEVRLRAGREGRTLPEHTIYRVISFTKEDKAAFIGTLLLDPKQYPAAELITLYLERWGIEPAFDEIRNRLGPGGPIRTRTLGGIQQELASR
;
A
#
# COMPACT_ATOMS: atom_id res chain seq x y z
N MET A 1 13.05 -6.53 -23.33
CA MET A 1 14.03 -7.21 -22.44
C MET A 1 13.28 -7.57 -21.18
N GLY A 2 12.82 -8.82 -21.09
CA GLY A 2 11.74 -9.23 -20.19
C GLY A 2 12.09 -9.10 -18.71
N THR A 3 11.17 -8.55 -17.93
CA THR A 3 11.15 -8.72 -16.48
C THR A 3 10.86 -10.19 -16.21
N GLY A 4 11.90 -10.99 -15.99
CA GLY A 4 11.74 -12.33 -15.42
C GLY A 4 10.97 -12.24 -14.10
N PRO A 5 10.37 -13.35 -13.65
CA PRO A 5 9.60 -13.36 -12.41
C PRO A 5 10.49 -12.78 -11.30
N THR A 6 9.95 -11.80 -10.56
CA THR A 6 10.59 -11.29 -9.36
C THR A 6 10.87 -12.50 -8.47
N PRO A 7 12.15 -12.78 -8.11
CA PRO A 7 12.45 -13.92 -7.26
C PRO A 7 11.61 -13.79 -5.99
N PRO A 8 11.08 -14.91 -5.46
CA PRO A 8 10.30 -14.86 -4.23
C PRO A 8 11.14 -14.18 -3.15
N PRO A 9 10.53 -13.33 -2.31
CA PRO A 9 11.22 -12.69 -1.20
C PRO A 9 12.01 -13.73 -0.41
N VAL A 10 13.30 -13.48 -0.17
CA VAL A 10 14.11 -14.36 0.66
C VAL A 10 13.57 -14.28 2.08
N VAL A 11 12.96 -15.38 2.55
CA VAL A 11 12.45 -15.52 3.92
C VAL A 11 13.65 -15.59 4.86
N GLN A 12 13.73 -14.64 5.80
CA GLN A 12 14.80 -14.56 6.81
C GLN A 12 14.38 -15.23 8.12
N GLU A 13 13.13 -15.01 8.55
CA GLU A 13 12.57 -15.49 9.81
C GLU A 13 11.06 -15.58 9.68
N GLU A 14 10.44 -16.63 10.20
CA GLU A 14 8.97 -16.80 10.25
C GLU A 14 8.49 -16.69 11.71
N PHE A 15 7.39 -15.96 11.91
CA PHE A 15 6.80 -15.71 13.22
C PHE A 15 5.62 -16.63 13.47
N SER A 16 5.24 -16.79 14.75
CA SER A 16 4.13 -17.67 15.17
C SER A 16 2.75 -17.23 14.66
N ASP A 17 2.61 -15.99 14.19
CA ASP A 17 1.37 -15.49 13.58
C ASP A 17 1.32 -15.66 12.05
N GLY A 18 2.25 -16.44 11.48
CA GLY A 18 2.31 -16.79 10.06
C GLY A 18 2.90 -15.70 9.15
N SER A 19 3.32 -14.58 9.74
CA SER A 19 4.07 -13.54 9.03
C SER A 19 5.57 -13.84 9.05
N TYR A 20 6.34 -13.20 8.17
CA TYR A 20 7.77 -13.46 8.07
C TYR A 20 8.58 -12.23 7.68
N LEU A 21 9.85 -12.19 8.08
CA LEU A 21 10.80 -11.18 7.63
C LEU A 21 11.34 -11.53 6.25
N SER A 22 11.41 -10.50 5.41
CA SER A 22 11.94 -10.52 4.06
C SER A 22 12.90 -9.36 3.86
N MET A 23 13.68 -9.41 2.79
CA MET A 23 14.70 -8.43 2.47
C MET A 23 14.61 -7.99 1.01
N ALA A 24 14.67 -6.68 0.78
CA ALA A 24 14.70 -6.08 -0.56
C ALA A 24 15.95 -5.25 -0.74
N ARG A 25 16.55 -5.33 -1.93
CA ARG A 25 17.60 -4.40 -2.37
C ARG A 25 16.98 -3.26 -3.16
N PRO A 26 17.48 -2.01 -3.03
CA PRO A 26 17.03 -0.93 -3.90
C PRO A 26 17.22 -1.29 -5.38
N GLY A 27 16.19 -1.04 -6.20
CA GLY A 27 16.24 -1.32 -7.64
C GLY A 27 17.34 -0.53 -8.37
N LYS A 28 17.74 -1.00 -9.55
CA LYS A 28 18.84 -0.39 -10.33
C LYS A 28 18.65 1.11 -10.54
N GLU A 29 17.46 1.54 -10.96
CA GLU A 29 17.18 2.96 -11.21
C GLU A 29 17.26 3.81 -9.95
N VAL A 30 16.78 3.28 -8.81
CA VAL A 30 16.87 3.93 -7.50
C VAL A 30 18.33 4.13 -7.10
N ARG A 31 19.18 3.11 -7.29
CA ARG A 31 20.62 3.22 -7.02
C ARG A 31 21.31 4.23 -7.94
N LEU A 32 20.98 4.23 -9.24
CA LEU A 32 21.55 5.19 -10.19
C LEU A 32 21.15 6.63 -9.85
N ARG A 33 19.88 6.86 -9.49
CA ARG A 33 19.39 8.18 -9.06
C ARG A 33 20.10 8.64 -7.79
N ALA A 34 20.17 7.79 -6.77
CA ALA A 34 20.85 8.11 -5.53
C ALA A 34 22.33 8.46 -5.75
N GLY A 35 23.04 7.72 -6.62
CA GLY A 35 24.41 8.04 -6.99
C GLY A 35 24.57 9.41 -7.66
N ARG A 36 23.65 9.79 -8.56
CA ARG A 36 23.64 11.13 -9.19
C ARG A 36 23.38 12.24 -8.19
N GLU A 37 22.59 11.97 -7.15
CA GLU A 37 22.23 12.92 -6.10
C GLU A 37 23.20 12.89 -4.91
N GLY A 38 24.28 12.10 -4.96
CA GLY A 38 25.23 11.96 -3.86
C GLY A 38 24.64 11.30 -2.59
N ARG A 39 23.52 10.57 -2.72
CA ARG A 39 22.86 9.88 -1.60
C ARG A 39 23.37 8.45 -1.48
N THR A 40 23.64 8.04 -0.24
CA THR A 40 23.94 6.64 0.09
C THR A 40 22.65 5.91 0.43
N LEU A 41 22.42 4.77 -0.20
CA LEU A 41 21.29 3.89 0.10
C LEU A 41 21.76 2.70 0.95
N PRO A 42 20.89 2.17 1.82
CA PRO A 42 21.16 0.88 2.45
C PRO A 42 21.29 -0.20 1.38
N GLU A 43 22.20 -1.15 1.58
CA GLU A 43 22.35 -2.30 0.66
C GLU A 43 21.05 -3.09 0.58
N HIS A 44 20.40 -3.26 1.73
CA HIS A 44 19.13 -3.95 1.86
C HIS A 44 18.24 -3.29 2.91
N THR A 45 16.93 -3.48 2.74
CA THR A 45 15.91 -3.13 3.72
C THR A 45 15.19 -4.40 4.13
N ILE A 46 15.14 -4.64 5.45
CA ILE A 46 14.34 -5.71 6.05
C ILE A 46 12.92 -5.18 6.23
N TYR A 47 11.93 -5.99 5.87
CA TYR A 47 10.52 -5.71 6.03
C TYR A 47 9.78 -6.99 6.39
N ARG A 48 8.62 -6.86 7.02
CA ARG A 48 7.76 -7.97 7.37
C ARG A 48 6.68 -8.16 6.31
N VAL A 49 6.42 -9.40 5.95
CA VAL A 49 5.37 -9.82 5.02
C VAL A 49 4.28 -10.54 5.81
N ILE A 50 3.05 -10.11 5.58
CA ILE A 50 1.85 -10.74 6.13
C ILE A 50 0.99 -11.19 4.96
N SER A 51 0.72 -12.48 4.86
CA SER A 51 -0.17 -13.07 3.86
C SER A 51 -1.58 -13.20 4.41
N PHE A 52 -2.57 -12.97 3.56
CA PHE A 52 -3.99 -13.15 3.89
C PHE A 52 -4.79 -13.44 2.62
N THR A 53 -6.01 -13.93 2.78
CA THR A 53 -6.92 -14.17 1.65
C THR A 53 -7.97 -13.07 1.60
N LYS A 54 -8.15 -12.49 0.42
CA LYS A 54 -9.25 -11.55 0.11
C LYS A 54 -9.92 -12.00 -1.18
N GLU A 55 -11.24 -12.18 -1.16
CA GLU A 55 -12.01 -12.59 -2.36
C GLU A 55 -11.40 -13.82 -3.05
N ASP A 56 -11.06 -14.84 -2.25
CA ASP A 56 -10.41 -16.08 -2.68
C ASP A 56 -9.05 -15.93 -3.39
N LYS A 57 -8.43 -14.76 -3.26
CA LYS A 57 -7.10 -14.45 -3.80
C LYS A 57 -6.11 -14.19 -2.67
N ALA A 58 -4.89 -14.71 -2.85
CA ALA A 58 -3.78 -14.40 -1.96
C ALA A 58 -3.39 -12.91 -2.09
N ALA A 59 -3.28 -12.25 -0.94
CA ALA A 59 -2.85 -10.88 -0.82
C ALA A 59 -1.73 -10.78 0.22
N PHE A 60 -0.92 -9.72 0.10
CA PHE A 60 0.27 -9.52 0.93
C PHE A 60 0.35 -8.09 1.42
N ILE A 61 0.66 -7.90 2.69
CA ILE A 61 1.06 -6.62 3.29
C ILE A 61 2.57 -6.66 3.51
N GLY A 62 3.29 -5.69 2.94
CA GLY A 62 4.68 -5.41 3.27
C GLY A 62 4.74 -4.23 4.25
N THR A 63 5.38 -4.41 5.41
CA THR A 63 5.45 -3.37 6.45
C THR A 63 6.82 -3.29 7.11
N LEU A 64 7.16 -2.12 7.64
CA LEU A 64 8.34 -1.90 8.49
C LEU A 64 8.02 -2.05 9.99
N LEU A 65 6.77 -2.42 10.33
CA LEU A 65 6.36 -2.81 11.68
C LEU A 65 6.83 -4.25 11.94
N LEU A 66 8.08 -4.40 12.39
CA LEU A 66 8.76 -5.70 12.42
C LEU A 66 8.38 -6.58 13.61
N ASP A 67 7.92 -6.02 14.73
CA ASP A 67 7.61 -6.78 15.95
C ASP A 67 6.19 -7.37 15.90
N PRO A 68 6.02 -8.72 15.82
CA PRO A 68 4.71 -9.36 15.81
C PRO A 68 3.97 -9.28 17.15
N LYS A 69 4.67 -9.07 18.27
CA LYS A 69 4.03 -8.91 19.58
C LYS A 69 3.44 -7.51 19.74
N GLN A 70 4.14 -6.50 19.24
CA GLN A 70 3.65 -5.12 19.27
C GLN A 70 2.63 -4.84 18.15
N TYR A 71 2.77 -5.49 16.99
CA TYR A 71 1.92 -5.28 15.82
C TYR A 71 1.44 -6.63 15.26
N PRO A 72 0.41 -7.26 15.85
CA PRO A 72 -0.08 -8.56 15.42
C PRO A 72 -0.55 -8.58 13.96
N ALA A 73 -0.28 -9.65 13.22
CA ALA A 73 -0.66 -9.77 11.81
C ALA A 73 -2.18 -9.59 11.59
N ALA A 74 -3.01 -10.19 12.46
CA ALA A 74 -4.47 -10.13 12.35
C ALA A 74 -5.03 -8.70 12.47
N GLU A 75 -4.45 -7.88 13.36
CA GLU A 75 -4.85 -6.48 13.52
C GLU A 75 -4.46 -5.66 12.30
N LEU A 76 -3.24 -5.86 11.79
CA LEU A 76 -2.78 -5.20 10.57
C LEU A 76 -3.61 -5.58 9.34
N ILE A 77 -4.02 -6.85 9.21
CA ILE A 77 -4.94 -7.29 8.15
C ILE A 77 -6.27 -6.56 8.25
N THR A 78 -6.85 -6.48 9.46
CA THR A 78 -8.13 -5.82 9.70
C THR A 78 -8.07 -4.34 9.28
N LEU A 79 -7.07 -3.60 9.77
CA LEU A 79 -6.85 -2.19 9.41
C LEU A 79 -6.61 -2.02 7.90
N TYR A 80 -5.89 -2.95 7.27
CA TYR A 80 -5.63 -2.87 5.84
C TYR A 80 -6.89 -3.14 5.00
N LEU A 81 -7.74 -4.06 5.42
CA LEU A 81 -9.03 -4.33 4.79
C LEU A 81 -9.98 -3.14 4.92
N GLU A 82 -10.04 -2.49 6.09
CA GLU A 82 -10.80 -1.25 6.28
C GLU A 82 -10.31 -0.13 5.36
N ARG A 83 -8.98 0.06 5.27
CA ARG A 83 -8.37 1.02 4.34
C ARG A 83 -8.76 0.72 2.89
N TRP A 84 -8.80 -0.55 2.47
CA TRP A 84 -9.19 -0.89 1.09
C TRP A 84 -10.61 -0.40 0.78
N GLY A 85 -11.52 -0.40 1.76
CA GLY A 85 -12.87 0.14 1.62
C GLY A 85 -12.96 1.62 1.22
N ILE A 86 -11.85 2.37 1.27
CA ILE A 86 -11.84 3.79 0.89
C ILE A 86 -11.99 4.03 -0.62
N GLU A 87 -11.50 3.12 -1.46
CA GLU A 87 -11.58 3.27 -2.93
C GLU A 87 -13.03 3.23 -3.44
N PRO A 88 -13.88 2.27 -3.02
CA PRO A 88 -15.31 2.30 -3.31
C PRO A 88 -16.00 3.59 -2.87
N ALA A 89 -15.64 4.15 -1.71
CA ALA A 89 -16.23 5.41 -1.23
C ALA A 89 -15.87 6.59 -2.16
N PHE A 90 -14.63 6.65 -2.65
CA PHE A 90 -14.23 7.65 -3.63
C PHE A 90 -14.88 7.44 -5.00
N ASP A 91 -15.07 6.19 -5.42
CA ASP A 91 -15.77 5.89 -6.67
C ASP A 91 -17.26 6.21 -6.59
N GLU A 92 -17.92 5.98 -5.45
CA GLU A 92 -19.30 6.42 -5.23
C GLU A 92 -19.43 7.95 -5.31
N ILE A 93 -18.52 8.69 -4.69
CA ILE A 93 -18.47 10.16 -4.80
C ILE A 93 -18.30 10.58 -6.26
N ARG A 94 -17.38 9.94 -6.99
CA ARG A 94 -17.14 10.22 -8.42
C ARG A 94 -18.38 9.94 -9.27
N ASN A 95 -19.06 8.83 -9.00
CA ASN A 95 -20.29 8.44 -9.70
C ASN A 95 -21.43 9.42 -9.41
N ARG A 96 -21.61 9.84 -8.14
CA ARG A 96 -22.62 10.85 -7.76
C ARG A 96 -22.38 12.21 -8.40
N LEU A 97 -21.12 12.61 -8.60
CA LEU A 97 -20.81 13.86 -9.31
C LEU A 97 -21.21 13.84 -10.80
N GLY A 98 -21.38 12.64 -11.38
CA GLY A 98 -21.95 12.42 -12.70
C GLY A 98 -21.16 13.07 -13.85
N PRO A 99 -21.76 13.14 -15.06
CA PRO A 99 -21.12 13.71 -16.25
C PRO A 99 -20.89 15.24 -16.17
N GLY A 100 -21.36 15.91 -15.11
CA GLY A 100 -21.16 17.36 -14.90
C GLY A 100 -19.71 17.77 -14.62
N GLY A 101 -18.80 16.79 -14.50
CA GLY A 101 -17.38 17.00 -14.25
C GLY A 101 -17.08 17.31 -12.78
N PRO A 102 -15.80 17.55 -12.44
CA PRO A 102 -15.37 17.80 -11.07
C PRO A 102 -16.08 19.01 -10.44
N ILE A 103 -16.16 19.00 -9.11
CA ILE A 103 -16.63 20.12 -8.28
C ILE A 103 -15.87 21.39 -8.69
N ARG A 104 -16.59 22.46 -9.05
CA ARG A 104 -15.99 23.66 -9.64
C ARG A 104 -15.79 24.77 -8.62
N THR A 105 -16.59 24.75 -7.56
CA THR A 105 -16.50 25.72 -6.48
C THR A 105 -15.26 25.50 -5.61
N ARG A 106 -14.68 26.60 -5.12
CA ARG A 106 -13.46 26.62 -4.29
C ARG A 106 -13.74 26.98 -2.83
N THR A 107 -15.00 27.04 -2.43
CA THR A 107 -15.42 27.35 -1.06
C THR A 107 -16.06 26.14 -0.40
N LEU A 108 -15.82 25.94 0.90
CA LEU A 108 -16.32 24.79 1.65
C LEU A 108 -17.85 24.64 1.56
N GLY A 109 -18.58 25.74 1.74
CA GLY A 109 -20.05 25.75 1.64
C GLY A 109 -20.54 25.45 0.21
N GLY A 110 -19.83 25.93 -0.82
CA GLY A 110 -20.14 25.59 -2.20
C GLY A 110 -19.95 24.11 -2.49
N ILE A 111 -18.91 23.49 -1.95
CA ILE A 111 -18.61 22.06 -2.13
C ILE A 111 -19.77 21.22 -1.57
N GLN A 112 -20.22 21.54 -0.36
CA GLN A 112 -21.35 20.86 0.28
C GLN A 112 -22.65 21.02 -0.53
N GLN A 113 -22.92 22.22 -1.03
CA GLN A 113 -24.09 22.50 -1.86
C GLN A 113 -24.05 21.70 -3.17
N GLU A 114 -22.92 21.72 -3.88
CA GLU A 114 -22.76 21.04 -5.16
C GLU A 114 -22.88 19.52 -5.00
N LEU A 115 -22.34 18.96 -3.90
CA LEU A 115 -22.45 17.54 -3.56
C LEU A 115 -23.88 17.11 -3.18
N ALA A 116 -24.67 18.00 -2.58
CA ALA A 116 -26.06 17.72 -2.19
C ALA A 116 -27.07 17.91 -3.34
N SER A 117 -26.71 18.73 -4.34
CA SER A 117 -27.59 19.13 -5.45
C SER A 117 -27.47 18.25 -6.71
N ARG A 118 -26.51 17.32 -6.74
CA ARG A 118 -26.25 16.39 -7.86
C ARG A 118 -26.50 14.96 -7.40
#